data_AF-A0A9X8IU36-F1
#
_entry.id   AF-A0A9X8IU36-F1
#
_cell.length_a   1.000
_cell.length_b   1.000
_cell.length_c   1.000
_cell.angle_alpha   90.00
_cell.angle_beta   90.00
_cell.angle_gamma   90.00
#
_symmetry.space_group_name_H-M   'P 1'
#
loop_
_entity.id
_entity.type
_entity.pdbx_description
1 polymer ?
#
loop_
_entity_poly.entity_id
_entity_poly.type
_entity_poly.pdbx_seq_one_letter_code
_entity_poly.pdbx_strand_id
1 'polypeptide(L)' 'MELIYVVYDHKEYDDLLTVTKDVKKAIDIFIENQTYLEVWSDSERLFECGCTHEEGIYRCFKYNEEVYIKLSKHLKFKD' A
#
# COMPACT_ATOMS: atom_id res chain seq x y z
N MET A 1 -0.69 -3.69 17.59
CA MET A 1 0.32 -3.19 16.63
C MET A 1 -0.26 -1.96 15.95
N GLU A 2 0.42 -0.82 16.01
CA GLU A 2 -0.04 0.41 15.36
C GLU A 2 0.52 0.46 13.94
N LEU A 3 -0.37 0.52 12.94
CA LEU A 3 0.02 0.52 11.53
C LEU A 3 0.07 1.95 10.99
N ILE A 4 1.14 2.24 10.26
CA ILE A 4 1.32 3.47 9.49
C ILE A 4 1.31 3.08 8.01
N TYR A 5 0.47 3.77 7.24
CA TYR A 5 0.35 3.60 5.79
C TYR A 5 1.06 4.75 5.10
N VAL A 6 1.96 4.42 4.18
CA VAL A 6 2.74 5.38 3.40
C VAL A 6 2.45 5.16 1.93
N VAL A 7 2.04 6.21 1.22
CA VAL A 7 1.78 6.15 -0.23
C VAL A 7 2.73 7.10 -0.92
N TYR A 8 3.39 6.61 -1.96
CA TYR A 8 4.34 7.35 -2.78
C TYR A 8 3.72 7.66 -4.14
N ASP A 9 4.24 8.62 -4.90
CA ASP A 9 3.93 8.79 -6.32
C ASP A 9 4.89 7.92 -7.16
N HIS A 10 4.37 7.24 -8.18
CA HIS A 10 5.15 6.45 -9.12
C HIS A 10 5.74 7.35 -10.23
N LYS A 11 5.10 8.49 -10.54
CA LYS A 11 5.47 9.32 -11.69
C LYS A 11 6.76 10.11 -11.48
N GLU A 12 7.09 10.40 -10.24
CA GLU A 12 8.31 11.08 -9.84
C GLU A 12 8.90 10.25 -8.69
N TYR A 13 9.96 9.48 -8.95
CA TYR A 13 10.64 8.70 -7.92
C TYR A 13 10.92 9.61 -6.71
N ASP A 14 10.34 9.27 -5.55
CA ASP A 14 10.48 9.89 -4.22
C ASP A 14 9.42 10.91 -3.75
N ASP A 15 8.34 11.19 -4.49
CA ASP A 15 7.30 12.09 -3.97
C ASP A 15 6.31 11.38 -3.03
N LEU A 16 6.30 11.82 -1.77
CA LEU A 16 5.42 11.30 -0.73
C LEU A 16 4.00 11.88 -0.89
N LEU A 17 3.01 11.05 -1.19
CA LEU A 17 1.61 11.47 -1.31
C LEU A 17 0.92 11.54 0.06
N THR A 18 1.14 10.56 0.93
CA THR A 18 0.58 10.60 2.30
C THR A 18 1.32 9.69 3.27
N VAL A 19 1.31 10.08 4.55
CA VAL A 19 1.57 9.22 5.71
C VAL A 19 0.34 9.30 6.61
N THR A 20 -0.30 8.18 6.93
CA THR A 20 -1.52 8.18 7.74
C THR A 20 -1.70 6.87 8.51
N LYS A 21 -2.47 6.94 9.61
CA LYS A 21 -2.96 5.76 10.33
C LYS A 21 -4.34 5.30 9.82
N ASP A 22 -4.98 6.12 8.98
CA ASP A 22 -6.25 5.82 8.34
C ASP A 22 -6.03 4.97 7.08
N VAL A 23 -6.38 3.68 7.19
CA VAL A 23 -6.25 2.71 6.09
C VAL A 23 -7.10 3.10 4.88
N LYS A 24 -8.29 3.66 5.07
CA LYS A 24 -9.18 3.99 3.97
C LYS A 24 -8.61 5.16 3.18
N LYS A 25 -8.18 6.22 3.88
CA LYS A 25 -7.52 7.36 3.24
C LYS A 25 -6.29 6.94 2.43
N ALA A 26 -5.45 6.07 2.98
CA ALA A 26 -4.26 5.58 2.27
C ALA A 26 -4.63 4.79 1.01
N ILE A 27 -5.62 3.90 1.11
CA ILE A 27 -6.09 3.09 -0.01
C ILE A 27 -6.71 3.96 -1.11
N ASP A 28 -7.54 4.94 -0.75
CA ASP A 28 -8.17 5.84 -1.71
C ASP A 28 -7.10 6.58 -2.53
N ILE A 29 -6.07 7.14 -1.88
CA ILE A 29 -4.95 7.83 -2.54
C ILE A 29 -4.13 6.85 -3.40
N PHE A 30 -3.84 5.65 -2.90
CA PHE A 30 -3.11 4.62 -3.63
C PHE A 30 -3.80 4.19 -4.92
N ILE A 31 -5.12 3.99 -4.88
CA ILE A 31 -5.94 3.61 -6.05
C ILE A 31 -6.03 4.78 -7.03
N GLU A 32 -6.35 5.99 -6.55
CA GLU A 32 -6.52 7.18 -7.39
C GLU A 32 -5.25 7.50 -8.19
N ASN A 33 -4.09 7.37 -7.55
CA ASN A 33 -2.79 7.69 -8.16
C ASN A 33 -2.15 6.51 -8.88
N GLN A 34 -2.72 5.30 -8.80
CA GLN A 34 -2.16 4.07 -9.37
C GLN A 34 -0.67 3.91 -9.07
N THR A 35 -0.35 3.84 -7.78
CA THR A 35 1.03 4.02 -7.31
C THR A 35 1.51 2.88 -6.37
N TYR A 36 2.39 3.19 -5.41
CA TYR A 36 2.97 2.29 -4.41
C TYR A 36 2.46 2.58 -2.99
N LEU A 37 2.25 1.51 -2.21
CA LEU A 37 1.83 1.54 -0.81
C LEU A 37 2.80 0.72 0.04
N GLU A 38 3.25 1.31 1.14
CA GLU A 38 3.97 0.63 2.21
C GLU A 38 3.18 0.66 3.51
N VAL A 39 3.34 -0.39 4.32
CA VAL A 39 2.79 -0.45 5.68
C VAL A 39 3.89 -0.73 6.67
N TRP A 40 3.95 0.09 7.71
CA TRP A 40 4.98 0.07 8.74
C TRP A 40 4.38 -0.12 10.14
N SER A 41 5.14 -0.75 11.02
CA SER A 41 4.92 -0.74 12.48
C SER A 41 6.26 -0.69 13.19
N ASP A 42 6.38 0.12 14.24
CA ASP A 42 7.56 0.13 15.13
C ASP A 42 8.91 0.22 14.39
N SER A 43 8.94 1.00 13.29
CA SER A 43 10.10 1.16 12.39
C SER A 43 10.46 -0.04 11.51
N GLU A 44 9.60 -1.06 11.46
CA GLU A 44 9.68 -2.17 10.51
C GLU A 44 8.67 -1.98 9.36
N ARG A 45 9.14 -2.08 8.12
CA ARG A 45 8.27 -2.19 6.94
C ARG A 45 7.69 -3.60 6.91
N LEU A 46 6.40 -3.75 7.14
CA LEU A 46 5.71 -5.05 7.17
C LEU A 46 5.19 -5.46 5.79
N PHE A 47 4.80 -4.49 4.98
CA PHE A 47 4.13 -4.74 3.70
C PHE A 47 4.53 -3.70 2.66
N GLU A 48 4.58 -4.11 1.40
CA GLU A 48 4.88 -3.25 0.26
C GLU A 48 4.14 -3.79 -0.96
N CYS A 49 3.35 -2.96 -1.64
CA CYS A 49 2.71 -3.30 -2.90
C CYS A 49 2.67 -2.13 -3.89
N GLY A 50 2.44 -2.46 -5.15
CA GLY A 50 2.27 -1.49 -6.23
C GLY A 50 1.32 -1.99 -7.32
N CYS A 51 0.99 -1.11 -8.25
CA CYS A 51 0.11 -1.45 -9.38
C CYS A 51 0.74 -2.46 -10.33
N THR A 52 -0.11 -3.30 -10.94
CA THR A 52 0.30 -4.13 -12.07
C THR A 52 -0.23 -3.53 -13.38
N HIS A 53 0.14 -4.13 -14.52
CA HIS A 53 -0.48 -3.80 -15.81
C HIS A 53 -1.96 -4.24 -15.90
N GLU A 54 -2.41 -5.08 -14.97
CA GLU A 54 -3.80 -5.50 -14.88
C GLU A 54 -4.55 -4.47 -14.02
N GLU A 55 -5.49 -3.74 -14.62
CA GLU A 55 -6.26 -2.69 -13.93
C GLU A 55 -6.92 -3.24 -12.65
N GLY A 56 -6.63 -2.63 -11.51
CA GLY A 56 -7.22 -2.99 -10.21
C GLY A 56 -6.66 -4.25 -9.55
N ILE A 57 -5.54 -4.79 -10.05
CA ILE A 57 -4.78 -5.87 -9.40
C ILE A 57 -3.40 -5.35 -8.99
N TYR A 58 -3.04 -5.58 -7.72
CA TYR A 58 -1.81 -5.07 -7.11
C TYR A 58 -0.83 -6.19 -6.80
N ARG A 59 0.46 -5.93 -6.98
CA ARG A 59 1.52 -6.89 -6.69
C ARG A 59 2.16 -6.57 -5.35
N CYS A 60 2.28 -7.58 -4.50
CA CYS A 60 3.01 -7.50 -3.25
C CYS A 60 4.50 -7.77 -3.49
N PHE A 61 5.36 -6.92 -2.96
CA PHE A 61 6.83 -7.07 -2.97
C PHE A 61 7.36 -7.47 -1.59
N LYS A 62 6.68 -7.04 -0.52
CA LYS A 62 6.91 -7.50 0.85
C LYS A 62 5.60 -7.91 1.49
N TYR A 63 5.63 -9.03 2.20
CA TYR A 63 4.44 -9.70 2.72
C TYR A 63 4.51 -9.84 4.24
N ASN A 64 3.42 -9.43 4.89
CA ASN A 64 3.06 -9.78 6.24
C ASN A 64 1.59 -10.24 6.20
N GLU A 65 1.30 -11.42 6.75
CA GLU A 65 -0.01 -12.07 6.62
C GLU A 65 -1.15 -11.24 7.22
N GLU A 66 -0.96 -10.67 8.40
CA GLU A 66 -1.99 -9.85 9.06
C GLU A 66 -2.31 -8.60 8.24
N VAL A 67 -1.27 -7.94 7.72
CA VAL A 67 -1.44 -6.76 6.86
C VAL A 67 -2.10 -7.13 5.53
N TYR A 68 -1.68 -8.24 4.91
CA TYR A 68 -2.29 -8.75 3.68
C TYR A 68 -3.79 -9.01 3.87
N ILE A 69 -4.17 -9.76 4.89
CA ILE A 69 -5.59 -10.05 5.20
C ILE A 69 -6.38 -8.76 5.42
N LYS A 70 -5.78 -7.77 6.10
CA LYS A 70 -6.42 -6.47 6.32
C LYS A 70 -6.64 -5.71 5.01
N LEU A 71 -5.63 -5.63 4.15
CA LEU A 71 -5.70 -4.89 2.88
C LEU A 71 -6.55 -5.62 1.83
N SER A 72 -6.62 -6.95 1.85
CA SER A 72 -7.43 -7.77 0.94
C SER A 72 -8.94 -7.55 1.10
N LYS A 73 -9.37 -6.84 2.14
CA LYS A 73 -10.76 -6.36 2.30
C LYS A 73 -11.10 -5.21 1.35
N HIS A 74 -10.09 -4.59 0.76
CA HIS A 74 -10.19 -3.35 -0.02
C HIS A 74 -9.50 -3.47 -1.39
N LEU A 75 -8.42 -4.26 -1.46
CA LEU A 75 -7.57 -4.42 -2.63
C LEU A 75 -7.61 -5.87 -3.12
N LYS A 76 -7.39 -6.05 -4.42
CA LYS A 76 -7.13 -7.37 -5.01
C LYS A 76 -5.64 -7.50 -5.28
N PHE A 77 -5.05 -8.57 -4.78
CA PHE A 77 -3.64 -8.84 -5.01
C PHE A 77 -3.45 -9.94 -6.03
N LYS A 78 -2.33 -9.88 -6.75
CA LYS A 78 -1.87 -10.96 -7.61
C LYS A 78 -1.30 -12.08 -6.75
N ASP A 79 -1.73 -13.31 -7.03
CA ASP A 79 -1.17 -14.54 -6.43
C ASP A 79 0.34 -14.69 -6.70
#